data_AF-A0A0C9XH46-F1
#
_entry.id   AF-A0A0C9XH46-F1
#
_cell.length_a   1.000
_cell.length_b   1.000
_cell.length_c   1.000
_cell.angle_alpha   90.00
_cell.angle_beta   90.00
_cell.angle_gamma   90.00
#
_symmetry.space_group_name_H-M   'P 1'
#
loop_
_entity.id
_entity.type
_entity.pdbx_description
1 polymer ?
#
loop_
_entity_poly.entity_id
_entity_poly.type
_entity_poly.pdbx_seq_one_letter_code
_entity_poly.pdbx_strand_id
1 'polypeptide(L)'
;LHKLTISAWKSYFKVLKKDMEVAVGQISFTADIWSDSLHHPYLGMTAHWIKRNTSSHLTLEVNLIAFHQLMGCHNGKALVKVALDMLDCSNATIKV
;
A
#
# COMPACT_ATOMS: atom_id res chain seq x y z
N LEU A 1 -20.29 12.52 -2.37
CA LEU A 1 -19.15 11.91 -3.11
C LEU A 1 -18.05 11.41 -2.17
N HIS A 2 -17.35 12.27 -1.42
CA HIS A 2 -16.24 11.91 -0.51
C HIS A 2 -16.51 10.70 0.43
N LYS A 3 -17.64 10.69 1.15
CA LYS A 3 -18.01 9.57 2.05
C LYS A 3 -18.19 8.24 1.29
N LEU A 4 -18.70 8.29 0.06
CA LEU A 4 -18.89 7.09 -0.77
C LEU A 4 -17.56 6.55 -1.25
N THR A 5 -16.64 7.42 -1.68
CA THR A 5 -15.27 7.05 -2.08
C THR A 5 -14.53 6.39 -0.92
N ILE A 6 -14.56 6.97 0.29
CA ILE A 6 -13.93 6.38 1.48
C ILE A 6 -14.56 5.02 1.82
N SER A 7 -15.89 4.91 1.74
CA SER A 7 -16.59 3.65 2.02
C SER A 7 -16.21 2.55 1.02
N ALA A 8 -16.20 2.89 -0.27
CA ALA A 8 -15.80 1.98 -1.34
C ALA A 8 -14.34 1.53 -1.16
N TRP A 9 -13.43 2.47 -0.84
CA TRP A 9 -12.04 2.16 -0.54
C TRP A 9 -11.92 1.21 0.66
N LYS A 10 -12.60 1.48 1.77
CA LYS A 10 -12.57 0.59 2.95
C LYS A 10 -13.06 -0.82 2.64
N SER A 11 -14.11 -0.95 1.82
CA SER A 11 -14.63 -2.24 1.38
C SER A 11 -13.64 -2.96 0.46
N TYR A 12 -13.07 -2.24 -0.51
CA TYR A 12 -12.04 -2.76 -1.40
C TYR A 12 -10.79 -3.22 -0.63
N PHE A 13 -10.33 -2.42 0.32
CA PHE A 13 -9.13 -2.69 1.09
C PHE A 13 -9.26 -3.96 1.94
N LYS A 14 -10.47 -4.30 2.42
CA LYS A 14 -10.72 -5.59 3.08
C LYS A 14 -10.51 -6.78 2.14
N VAL A 15 -10.85 -6.64 0.86
CA VAL A 15 -10.62 -7.68 -0.16
C VAL A 15 -9.12 -7.76 -0.47
N LEU A 16 -8.48 -6.61 -0.67
CA LEU A 16 -7.04 -6.52 -0.95
C LEU A 16 -6.19 -7.19 0.14
N LYS A 17 -6.54 -7.00 1.42
CA LYS A 17 -5.87 -7.70 2.54
C LYS A 17 -5.91 -9.22 2.36
N LYS A 18 -7.08 -9.78 2.04
CA LYS A 18 -7.26 -11.22 1.80
C LYS A 18 -6.50 -11.71 0.56
N ASP A 19 -6.42 -10.88 -0.49
CA ASP A 19 -5.63 -11.22 -1.68
C ASP A 19 -4.12 -11.28 -1.39
N MET A 20 -3.62 -10.43 -0.49
CA MET A 20 -2.22 -10.48 -0.03
C MET A 20 -1.96 -11.67 0.92
N GLU A 21 -2.95 -12.10 1.70
CA GLU A 21 -2.84 -13.30 2.56
C GLU A 21 -2.62 -14.60 1.76
N VAL A 22 -2.99 -14.65 0.48
CA VAL A 22 -2.72 -15.79 -0.41
C VAL A 22 -1.45 -15.63 -1.25
N ALA A 23 -0.64 -14.59 -0.99
CA ALA A 23 0.66 -14.43 -1.64
C ALA A 23 1.54 -15.67 -1.47
N VAL A 24 2.16 -16.09 -2.58
CA VAL A 24 3.16 -17.14 -2.69
C VAL A 24 4.53 -16.48 -2.49
N GLY A 25 5.10 -16.64 -1.31
CA GLY A 25 6.37 -16.00 -0.94
C GLY A 25 6.18 -14.63 -0.28
N GLN A 26 7.23 -13.81 -0.35
CA GLN A 26 7.28 -12.49 0.29
C GLN A 26 6.50 -11.44 -0.51
N ILE A 27 6.01 -10.43 0.20
CA ILE A 27 5.42 -9.24 -0.38
C ILE A 27 6.48 -8.14 -0.39
N SER A 28 6.72 -7.57 -1.57
CA SER A 28 7.63 -6.44 -1.74
C SER A 28 6.85 -5.12 -1.80
N PHE A 29 7.42 -4.05 -1.26
CA PHE A 29 6.82 -2.73 -1.27
C PHE A 29 7.70 -1.73 -1.99
N THR A 30 7.09 -0.87 -2.78
CA THR A 30 7.74 0.36 -3.26
C THR A 30 7.05 1.56 -2.66
N ALA A 31 7.84 2.56 -2.30
CA ALA A 31 7.38 3.84 -1.82
C ALA A 31 7.83 4.89 -2.83
N ASP A 32 6.88 5.58 -3.44
CA ASP A 32 7.14 6.73 -4.30
C ASP A 32 6.82 8.00 -3.51
N ILE A 33 7.76 8.95 -3.52
CA ILE A 33 7.65 10.22 -2.80
C ILE A 33 7.90 11.34 -3.79
N TRP A 34 6.91 12.21 -3.94
CA TRP A 34 6.98 13.34 -4.85
C TRP A 34 6.28 14.55 -4.24
N SER A 35 6.51 15.72 -4.83
CA SER A 35 5.75 16.93 -4.53
C SER A 35 4.88 17.31 -5.73
N ASP A 36 3.68 17.84 -5.48
CA ASP A 36 2.88 18.45 -6.54
C ASP A 36 3.43 19.83 -6.97
N SER A 37 2.78 20.48 -7.93
CA SER A 37 3.18 21.80 -8.43
C SER A 37 3.09 22.91 -7.36
N LEU A 38 2.30 22.68 -6.30
CA LEU A 38 2.16 23.57 -5.15
C LEU A 38 3.11 23.17 -4.01
N HIS A 39 4.05 22.26 -4.27
CA HIS A 39 5.03 21.75 -3.32
C HIS A 39 4.43 21.00 -2.12
N HIS A 40 3.22 20.47 -2.26
CA HIS A 40 2.70 19.52 -1.27
C HIS A 40 3.34 18.15 -1.48
N PRO A 41 3.99 17.58 -0.46
CA PRO A 41 4.64 16.29 -0.58
C PRO A 41 3.63 15.16 -0.36
N TYR A 42 3.75 14.10 -1.15
CA TYR A 42 2.93 12.90 -1.08
C TYR A 42 3.82 11.66 -0.99
N LEU A 43 3.25 10.62 -0.39
CA LEU A 43 3.80 9.26 -0.35
C LEU A 43 2.73 8.31 -0.88
N GLY A 44 3.04 7.64 -1.98
CA GLY A 44 2.30 6.49 -2.49
C GLY A 44 3.05 5.21 -2.18
N MET A 45 2.37 4.19 -1.66
CA MET A 45 2.98 2.89 -1.39
C MET A 45 2.24 1.78 -2.13
N THR A 46 2.99 0.97 -2.86
CA THR A 46 2.48 -0.11 -3.71
C THR A 46 3.04 -1.45 -3.23
N ALA A 47 2.15 -2.41 -2.99
CA ALA A 47 2.52 -3.79 -2.72
C ALA A 47 2.62 -4.60 -4.02
N HIS A 48 3.62 -5.47 -4.07
CA HIS A 48 3.89 -6.39 -5.16
C HIS A 48 4.01 -7.80 -4.59
N TRP A 49 3.27 -8.75 -5.13
CA TRP A 49 3.34 -10.12 -4.65
C TRP A 49 3.05 -11.12 -5.76
N ILE A 50 3.50 -12.36 -5.59
CA ILE A 50 3.18 -13.45 -6.50
C ILE A 50 1.92 -14.16 -6.01
N LYS A 51 0.98 -14.45 -6.91
CA LYS A 51 -0.22 -15.24 -6.64
C LYS A 51 -0.26 -16.43 -7.59
N ARG A 52 -0.81 -17.56 -7.13
CA ARG A 52 -1.15 -18.68 -8.02
C ARG A 52 -2.58 -18.49 -8.51
N ASN A 53 -2.77 -18.41 -9.82
CA ASN A 53 -4.10 -18.28 -10.42
C ASN A 53 -4.83 -19.64 -10.50
N THR A 54 -6.07 -19.64 -10.99
CA THR A 54 -6.91 -20.84 -11.13
C THR A 54 -6.32 -21.89 -12.08
N SER A 55 -5.49 -21.47 -13.04
CA SER A 55 -4.75 -22.35 -13.95
C SER A 55 -3.40 -22.82 -13.38
N SER A 56 -3.14 -22.59 -12.09
CA SER A 56 -1.89 -22.90 -11.41
C SER A 56 -0.64 -22.12 -11.88
N HIS A 57 -0.81 -21.08 -12.70
CA HIS A 57 0.29 -20.21 -13.11
C HIS A 57 0.59 -19.16 -12.04
N LEU A 58 1.85 -18.74 -11.96
CA LEU A 58 2.27 -17.64 -11.10
C LEU A 58 2.03 -16.31 -11.82
N THR A 59 1.30 -15.40 -11.17
CA THR A 59 1.06 -14.03 -11.64
C THR A 59 1.68 -13.03 -10.67
N LEU A 60 2.24 -11.95 -11.21
CA LEU A 60 2.64 -10.80 -10.42
C LEU A 60 1.42 -9.90 -10.23
N GLU A 61 1.03 -9.74 -8.97
CA GLU A 61 -0.02 -8.82 -8.56
C GLU A 61 0.60 -7.53 -8.03
N VAL A 62 -0.02 -6.40 -8.34
CA VAL A 62 0.45 -5.07 -7.97
C VAL A 62 -0.74 -4.24 -7.51
N ASN A 63 -0.63 -3.59 -6.35
CA ASN A 63 -1.72 -2.75 -5.85
C ASN A 63 -1.26 -1.62 -4.96
N LEU A 64 -1.94 -0.48 -5.04
CA LEU A 64 -1.73 0.65 -4.14
C LEU A 64 -2.31 0.29 -2.77
N ILE A 65 -1.49 0.35 -1.72
CA ILE A 65 -1.92 0.03 -0.35
C ILE A 65 -2.05 1.27 0.52
N ALA A 66 -1.39 2.37 0.16
CA ALA A 66 -1.52 3.64 0.83
C ALA A 66 -1.22 4.81 -0.10
N PHE A 67 -1.89 5.93 0.15
CA PHE A 67 -1.64 7.23 -0.45
C PHE A 67 -1.85 8.29 0.62
N HIS A 68 -0.84 9.11 0.89
CA HIS A 68 -0.90 10.08 1.98
C HIS A 68 -0.13 11.34 1.63
N GLN A 69 -0.72 12.48 1.98
CA GLN A 69 0.01 13.74 1.99
C GLN A 69 0.93 13.76 3.21
N LEU A 70 2.22 13.95 2.99
CA LEU A 70 3.19 14.05 4.07
C LEU A 70 3.07 15.42 4.74
N MET A 71 3.00 15.43 6.06
CA MET A 71 2.93 16.67 6.85
C MET A 71 4.14 16.76 7.79
N GLY A 72 4.70 17.96 7.96
CA GLY A 72 5.79 18.21 8.90
C GLY A 72 7.18 17.93 8.34
N CYS A 73 8.05 17.28 9.11
CA CYS A 73 9.45 17.06 8.73
C CYS A 73 9.61 15.84 7.82
N HIS A 74 10.33 15.97 6.71
CA HIS A 74 10.58 14.88 5.74
C HIS A 74 11.96 14.20 5.91
N ASN A 75 12.44 14.07 7.14
CA ASN A 75 13.66 13.31 7.40
C ASN A 75 13.38 11.79 7.38
N GLY A 76 14.44 10.98 7.26
CA GLY A 76 14.29 9.52 7.16
C GLY A 76 13.49 8.89 8.30
N LYS A 77 13.61 9.39 9.54
CA LYS A 77 12.83 8.86 10.69
C LYS A 77 11.34 9.11 10.54
N ALA A 78 10.96 10.31 10.11
CA ALA A 78 9.56 10.65 9.89
C ALA A 78 8.96 9.85 8.73
N LEU A 79 9.71 9.70 7.64
CA LEU A 79 9.27 8.89 6.49
C LEU A 79 9.07 7.42 6.85
N VAL A 80 10.03 6.82 7.56
CA VAL A 80 9.90 5.44 8.05
C VAL A 80 8.70 5.28 8.96
N LYS A 81 8.45 6.23 9.87
CA LYS A 81 7.27 6.18 10.73
C LYS A 81 5.98 6.16 9.92
N VAL A 82 5.84 7.06 8.93
CA VAL A 82 4.64 7.08 8.08
C VAL A 82 4.50 5.78 7.28
N ALA A 83 5.59 5.27 6.72
CA ALA A 83 5.57 4.00 5.98
C ALA A 83 5.15 2.82 6.87
N LEU A 84 5.66 2.73 8.11
CA LEU A 84 5.27 1.70 9.07
C LEU A 84 3.79 1.83 9.47
N ASP A 85 3.33 3.05 9.79
CA ASP A 85 1.93 3.31 10.13
C ASP A 85 0.99 2.82 8.99
N MET A 86 1.41 2.99 7.73
CA MET A 86 0.67 2.49 6.56
C MET A 86 0.72 0.96 6.39
N LEU A 87 1.87 0.33 6.67
CA LEU A 87 2.01 -1.14 6.61
C LEU A 87 1.18 -1.82 7.71
N ASP A 88 1.15 -1.25 8.91
CA ASP A 88 0.30 -1.77 10.00
C ASP A 88 -1.18 -1.64 9.64
N CYS A 89 -1.57 -0.57 8.94
CA CYS A 89 -2.92 -0.44 8.41
C CYS A 89 -3.26 -1.56 7.41
N SER A 90 -2.29 -2.12 6.69
CA SER A 90 -2.51 -3.17 5.67
C SER A 90 -2.43 -4.60 6.22
N ASN A 91 -2.06 -4.81 7.49
CA ASN A 91 -1.73 -6.12 8.09
C ASN A 91 -0.64 -6.88 7.31
N ALA A 92 0.13 -6.21 6.44
CA ALA A 92 1.10 -6.87 5.59
C ALA A 92 2.43 -7.15 6.31
N THR A 93 2.60 -6.67 7.54
CA THR A 93 3.82 -6.75 8.35
C THR A 93 4.29 -8.19 8.65
N ILE A 94 3.41 -9.19 8.48
CA ILE A 94 3.69 -10.61 8.77
C ILE A 94 4.37 -11.32 7.57
N LYS A 95 4.30 -10.76 6.36
CA LYS A 95 4.78 -11.39 5.11
C LYS A 95 5.89 -10.63 4.37
N VAL A 96 6.50 -9.66 5.07
CA VAL A 96 7.66 -8.90 4.57
C VAL A 96 8.92 -9.73 4.73
#